data_AF-A0A223GIM3-F1
#
_entry.id   AF-A0A223GIM3-F1
#
_cell.length_a   1.000
_cell.length_b   1.000
_cell.length_c   1.000
_cell.angle_alpha   90.00
_cell.angle_beta   90.00
_cell.angle_gamma   90.00
#
_symmetry.space_group_name_H-M   'P 1'
#
loop_
_entity.id
_entity.type
_entity.pdbx_description
1 polymer ?
#
loop_
_entity_poly.entity_id
_entity_poly.type
_entity_poly.pdbx_seq_one_letter_code
_entity_poly.pdbx_strand_id
1 'polypeptide(L)'
;MAGGIDNKVSSWVKLGLVKKDSRSVFLAEQTSFDSAAAVGDFLGKDTSDPGAKGEAIYSDPRNLPTAIASIMNHAQKRANFHPAKDTLDVLAKDFDRYVEEIDNTPFFHLLTHDGNERFFEGKDYNKLINSIVGLYDGVSQQDKDKLKNAIREMAENVFSQSHAKDKKTMFSQSTIDYSNPENPTIMIYYTALAMTHDKNGKSEVSTQWYEVRRTRYLVLSSLIRTYAKELAAIDKQTIIGWTKDSTSQKQPNAKFELCFPELAYETV
;
A
#
# COMPACT_ATOMS: atom_id res chain seq x y z
N MET A 1 5.36 -52.58 -27.08
CA MET A 1 4.35 -52.41 -26.02
C MET A 1 4.93 -51.39 -25.04
N ALA A 2 4.76 -50.07 -25.17
CA ALA A 2 3.58 -49.23 -25.40
C ALA A 2 2.56 -49.27 -24.23
N GLY A 3 2.35 -48.10 -23.62
CA GLY A 3 1.32 -47.76 -22.62
C GLY A 3 1.87 -47.69 -21.19
N GLY A 4 2.06 -46.54 -20.53
CA GLY A 4 1.39 -45.24 -20.63
C GLY A 4 0.41 -45.08 -19.46
N ILE A 5 0.87 -44.52 -18.33
CA ILE A 5 0.03 -44.00 -17.23
C ILE A 5 0.79 -42.80 -16.64
N ASP A 6 0.61 -41.61 -17.22
CA ASP A 6 -0.34 -40.57 -16.81
C ASP A 6 0.18 -39.63 -15.70
N ASN A 7 0.92 -38.63 -16.18
CA ASN A 7 0.94 -37.23 -15.76
C ASN A 7 -0.10 -36.82 -14.68
N LYS A 8 0.34 -36.63 -13.43
CA LYS A 8 -0.47 -36.04 -12.34
C LYS A 8 0.32 -35.05 -11.47
N VAL A 9 0.93 -34.04 -12.10
CA VAL A 9 1.16 -32.72 -11.45
C VAL A 9 0.02 -31.74 -11.82
N SER A 10 -0.98 -32.22 -12.56
CA SER A 10 -2.26 -31.59 -12.84
C SER A 10 -3.33 -31.96 -11.79
N SER A 11 -3.23 -31.47 -10.54
CA SER A 11 -4.39 -31.57 -9.63
C SER A 11 -4.52 -30.56 -8.48
N TRP A 12 -3.87 -29.40 -8.51
CA TRP A 12 -4.02 -28.40 -7.43
C TRP A 12 -5.04 -27.27 -7.70
N VAL A 13 -5.87 -27.38 -8.75
CA VAL A 13 -6.87 -26.34 -9.10
C VAL A 13 -8.31 -26.69 -8.67
N LYS A 14 -8.57 -27.82 -7.99
CA LYS A 14 -9.94 -28.14 -7.53
C LYS A 14 -9.97 -28.80 -6.15
N LEU A 15 -9.87 -27.97 -5.12
CA LEU A 15 -10.36 -28.16 -3.75
C LEU A 15 -10.36 -26.75 -3.17
N GLY A 16 -11.41 -25.97 -3.38
CA GLY A 16 -12.71 -26.18 -2.77
C GLY A 16 -13.07 -24.81 -2.22
N LEU A 17 -14.32 -24.43 -2.40
CA LEU A 17 -14.90 -23.20 -1.86
C LEU A 17 -14.43 -23.00 -0.42
N VAL A 18 -13.43 -22.14 -0.22
CA VAL A 18 -13.10 -21.66 1.12
C VAL A 18 -14.32 -20.86 1.51
N LYS A 19 -15.10 -21.45 2.41
CA LYS A 19 -16.18 -20.78 3.13
C LYS A 19 -15.73 -19.37 3.42
N LYS A 20 -16.60 -18.44 3.06
CA LYS A 20 -16.63 -17.06 3.50
C LYS A 20 -16.67 -17.05 5.04
N ASP A 21 -15.52 -17.26 5.67
CA ASP A 21 -15.36 -17.26 7.11
C ASP A 21 -13.93 -16.86 7.43
N SER A 22 -13.81 -15.78 8.21
CA SER A 22 -12.61 -15.12 8.75
C SER A 22 -11.79 -14.14 7.89
N ARG A 23 -11.69 -14.25 6.55
CA ARG A 23 -10.85 -13.28 5.77
C ARG A 23 -11.54 -11.97 5.38
N SER A 24 -12.87 -11.93 5.30
CA SER A 24 -13.62 -10.76 4.83
C SER A 24 -14.31 -9.94 5.92
N VAL A 25 -14.07 -10.26 7.20
CA VAL A 25 -14.74 -9.60 8.34
C VAL A 25 -13.88 -8.48 8.95
N PHE A 26 -12.57 -8.44 8.66
CA PHE A 26 -11.62 -7.52 9.32
C PHE A 26 -11.50 -6.11 8.70
N LEU A 27 -12.11 -5.87 7.53
CA LEU A 27 -12.15 -4.54 6.86
C LEU A 27 -13.48 -3.80 7.12
N ALA A 28 -14.32 -4.29 8.03
CA ALA A 28 -15.71 -3.84 8.19
C ALA A 28 -15.93 -2.82 9.32
N GLU A 29 -14.90 -2.13 9.79
CA GLU A 29 -15.08 -0.79 10.32
C GLU A 29 -14.57 0.19 9.27
N GLN A 30 -15.49 0.72 8.47
CA GLN A 30 -15.23 1.87 7.63
C GLN A 30 -14.82 3.04 8.53
N THR A 31 -13.56 3.11 8.90
CA THR A 31 -12.98 4.33 9.46
C THR A 31 -12.79 5.28 8.29
N SER A 32 -13.79 6.13 8.03
CA SER A 32 -13.62 7.25 7.10
C SER A 32 -12.54 8.19 7.66
N PHE A 33 -11.44 8.36 6.93
CA PHE A 33 -10.39 9.33 7.24
C PHE A 33 -10.63 10.62 6.47
N ASP A 34 -10.39 11.76 7.13
CA ASP A 34 -10.50 13.08 6.53
C ASP A 34 -9.25 13.45 5.71
N SER A 35 -8.12 12.79 5.99
CA SER A 35 -6.87 12.97 5.26
C SER A 35 -5.94 11.78 5.42
N ALA A 36 -5.13 11.47 4.41
CA ALA A 36 -4.13 10.42 4.40
C ALA A 36 -2.81 10.81 3.74
N ALA A 37 -1.67 10.45 4.33
CA ALA A 37 -0.36 10.54 3.70
C ALA A 37 0.23 9.13 3.49
N ALA A 38 0.99 8.93 2.41
CA ALA A 38 1.58 7.63 2.09
C ALA A 38 3.04 7.76 1.61
N VAL A 39 3.92 6.89 2.13
CA VAL A 39 5.35 6.87 1.79
C VAL A 39 5.84 5.45 1.47
N GLY A 40 6.85 5.36 0.61
CA GLY A 40 7.57 4.12 0.31
C GLY A 40 8.97 4.13 0.91
N ASP A 41 9.44 2.98 1.38
CA ASP A 41 10.79 2.81 1.91
C ASP A 41 11.43 1.49 1.43
N PHE A 42 12.77 1.45 1.45
CA PHE A 42 13.55 0.28 1.04
C PHE A 42 14.68 0.03 2.02
N LEU A 43 14.70 -1.16 2.62
CA LEU A 43 15.73 -1.59 3.56
C LEU A 43 16.65 -2.62 2.92
N GLY A 44 17.95 -2.49 3.17
CA GLY A 44 18.98 -3.33 2.58
C GLY A 44 19.64 -2.68 1.37
N LYS A 45 20.20 -3.50 0.50
CA LYS A 45 20.90 -3.02 -0.71
C LYS A 45 20.04 -3.27 -1.93
N ASP A 46 19.75 -2.21 -2.68
CA ASP A 46 19.14 -2.36 -4.00
C ASP A 46 20.18 -2.95 -4.95
N THR A 47 19.87 -4.13 -5.47
CA THR A 47 20.72 -4.89 -6.41
C THR A 47 20.24 -4.79 -7.85
N SER A 48 19.14 -4.10 -8.09
CA SER A 48 18.52 -4.03 -9.39
C SER A 48 19.40 -3.31 -10.41
N ASP A 49 19.41 -3.84 -11.63
CA ASP A 49 19.99 -3.19 -12.80
C ASP A 49 19.00 -2.12 -13.31
N PRO A 50 19.38 -0.82 -13.31
CA PRO A 50 18.53 0.26 -13.85
C PRO A 50 18.17 0.08 -15.33
N GLY A 51 18.93 -0.74 -16.07
CA GLY A 51 18.68 -1.08 -17.47
C GLY A 51 17.73 -2.26 -17.68
N ALA A 52 17.34 -2.97 -16.62
CA ALA A 52 16.45 -4.13 -16.73
C ALA A 52 15.07 -3.75 -17.28
N LYS A 53 14.55 -4.55 -18.22
CA LYS A 53 13.26 -4.29 -18.89
C LYS A 53 12.50 -5.59 -19.14
N GLY A 54 11.17 -5.48 -19.13
CA GLY A 54 10.28 -6.60 -19.44
C GLY A 54 10.54 -7.80 -18.54
N GLU A 55 10.65 -8.98 -19.13
CA GLU A 55 10.82 -10.24 -18.40
C GLU A 55 12.07 -10.24 -17.49
N ALA A 56 13.15 -9.56 -17.89
CA ALA A 56 14.39 -9.49 -17.12
C ALA A 56 14.23 -8.81 -15.75
N ILE A 57 13.20 -7.98 -15.56
CA ILE A 57 12.86 -7.40 -14.25
C ILE A 57 12.48 -8.51 -13.28
N TYR A 58 11.76 -9.54 -13.73
CA TYR A 58 11.17 -10.56 -12.87
C TYR A 58 11.94 -11.88 -12.85
N SER A 59 12.66 -12.21 -13.92
CA SER A 59 13.38 -13.48 -14.05
C SER A 59 14.79 -13.46 -13.43
N ASP A 60 15.46 -12.31 -13.42
CA ASP A 60 16.80 -12.16 -12.82
C ASP A 60 16.67 -11.90 -11.31
N PRO A 61 17.24 -12.76 -10.44
CA PRO A 61 17.23 -12.56 -8.99
C PRO A 61 17.80 -11.21 -8.52
N ARG A 62 18.73 -10.61 -9.29
CA ARG A 62 19.29 -9.30 -8.95
C ARG A 62 18.25 -8.18 -9.00
N ASN A 63 17.24 -8.33 -9.85
CA ASN A 63 16.18 -7.34 -10.06
C ASN A 63 14.97 -7.55 -9.15
N LEU A 64 15.05 -8.49 -8.21
CA LEU A 64 13.96 -8.80 -7.28
C LEU A 64 13.43 -7.56 -6.53
N PRO A 65 14.24 -6.60 -6.05
CA PRO A 65 13.75 -5.33 -5.51
C PRO A 65 12.80 -4.59 -6.46
N THR A 66 13.18 -4.45 -7.73
CA THR A 66 12.36 -3.79 -8.76
C THR A 66 11.14 -4.62 -9.11
N ALA A 67 11.25 -5.95 -9.17
CA ALA A 67 10.12 -6.84 -9.38
C ALA A 67 9.06 -6.67 -8.29
N ILE A 68 9.47 -6.63 -7.01
CA ILE A 68 8.58 -6.41 -5.87
C ILE A 68 7.89 -5.05 -6.00
N ALA A 69 8.66 -3.98 -6.26
CA ALA A 69 8.11 -2.64 -6.42
C ALA A 69 7.11 -2.55 -7.58
N SER A 70 7.39 -3.20 -8.72
CA SER A 70 6.47 -3.26 -9.85
C SER A 70 5.17 -3.98 -9.51
N ILE A 71 5.24 -5.12 -8.81
CA ILE A 71 4.05 -5.86 -8.37
C ILE A 71 3.21 -5.00 -7.39
N MET A 72 3.85 -4.33 -6.43
CA MET A 72 3.15 -3.42 -5.53
C MET A 72 2.49 -2.25 -6.26
N ASN A 73 3.16 -1.70 -7.28
CA ASN A 73 2.60 -0.65 -8.14
C ASN A 73 1.39 -1.15 -8.94
N HIS A 74 1.37 -2.42 -9.38
CA HIS A 74 0.19 -3.01 -9.99
C HIS A 74 -0.98 -3.11 -9.01
N ALA A 75 -0.73 -3.53 -7.77
CA ALA A 75 -1.76 -3.53 -6.73
C ALA A 75 -2.30 -2.12 -6.46
N GLN A 76 -1.42 -1.11 -6.38
CA GLN A 76 -1.81 0.30 -6.25
C GLN A 76 -2.69 0.77 -7.40
N LYS A 77 -2.31 0.49 -8.66
CA LYS A 77 -3.10 0.84 -9.84
C LYS A 77 -4.47 0.18 -9.85
N ARG A 78 -4.55 -1.11 -9.51
CA ARG A 78 -5.82 -1.83 -9.42
C ARG A 78 -6.73 -1.29 -8.33
N ALA A 79 -6.13 -0.83 -7.23
CA ALA A 79 -6.85 -0.19 -6.14
C ALA A 79 -7.24 1.27 -6.41
N ASN A 80 -6.75 1.88 -7.49
CA ASN A 80 -6.82 3.33 -7.73
C ASN A 80 -6.19 4.14 -6.58
N PHE A 81 -5.14 3.61 -5.96
CA PHE A 81 -4.45 4.25 -4.85
C PHE A 81 -3.16 4.90 -5.37
N HIS A 82 -3.13 6.22 -5.53
CA HIS A 82 -1.99 6.95 -6.09
C HIS A 82 -1.42 8.00 -5.13
N PRO A 83 -0.61 7.61 -4.14
CA PRO A 83 0.04 8.50 -3.15
C PRO A 83 0.70 9.76 -3.69
N ALA A 84 1.24 9.71 -4.91
CA ALA A 84 1.94 10.82 -5.53
C ALA A 84 1.03 11.82 -6.27
N LYS A 85 -0.25 11.49 -6.47
CA LYS A 85 -1.19 12.27 -7.30
C LYS A 85 -2.47 12.65 -6.56
N ASP A 86 -2.97 11.75 -5.74
CA ASP A 86 -4.28 11.89 -5.12
C ASP A 86 -4.23 12.86 -3.93
N THR A 87 -5.36 13.53 -3.68
CA THR A 87 -5.54 14.31 -2.46
C THR A 87 -5.66 13.39 -1.25
N LEU A 88 -5.40 13.94 -0.07
CA LEU A 88 -5.34 13.17 1.17
C LEU A 88 -6.68 12.45 1.48
N ASP A 89 -7.82 13.02 1.12
CA ASP A 89 -9.16 12.44 1.28
C ASP A 89 -9.46 11.29 0.30
N VAL A 90 -8.91 11.33 -0.92
CA VAL A 90 -9.02 10.24 -1.90
C VAL A 90 -8.18 9.05 -1.46
N LEU A 91 -6.94 9.30 -1.01
CA LEU A 91 -6.05 8.27 -0.48
C LEU A 91 -6.65 7.55 0.72
N ALA A 92 -7.31 8.30 1.61
CA ALA A 92 -8.05 7.76 2.74
C ALA A 92 -9.10 6.72 2.36
N LYS A 93 -9.84 6.96 1.27
CA LYS A 93 -10.94 6.11 0.82
C LYS A 93 -10.46 4.83 0.11
N ASP A 94 -9.39 4.94 -0.67
CA ASP A 94 -8.92 3.85 -1.52
C ASP A 94 -7.85 2.95 -0.85
N PHE A 95 -7.39 3.30 0.36
CA PHE A 95 -6.37 2.54 1.08
C PHE A 95 -6.77 1.10 1.44
N ASP A 96 -8.00 0.87 1.93
CA ASP A 96 -8.45 -0.49 2.26
C ASP A 96 -8.45 -1.38 1.01
N ARG A 97 -8.78 -0.82 -0.15
CA ARG A 97 -8.70 -1.53 -1.43
C ARG A 97 -7.26 -1.83 -1.81
N TYR A 98 -6.31 -0.93 -1.50
CA TYR A 98 -4.90 -1.21 -1.72
C TYR A 98 -4.40 -2.38 -0.88
N VAL A 99 -4.76 -2.43 0.40
CA VAL A 99 -4.42 -3.56 1.27
C VAL A 99 -5.05 -4.86 0.76
N GLU A 100 -6.32 -4.82 0.34
CA GLU A 100 -7.00 -5.97 -0.26
C GLU A 100 -6.33 -6.46 -1.54
N GLU A 101 -5.88 -5.56 -2.41
CA GLU A 101 -5.15 -5.93 -3.64
C GLU A 101 -3.77 -6.54 -3.34
N ILE A 102 -3.08 -6.09 -2.29
CA ILE A 102 -1.84 -6.72 -1.81
C ILE A 102 -2.13 -8.11 -1.25
N ASP A 103 -3.16 -8.28 -0.43
CA ASP A 103 -3.55 -9.59 0.13
C ASP A 103 -3.92 -10.60 -0.95
N ASN A 104 -4.52 -10.13 -2.05
CA ASN A 104 -4.90 -10.95 -3.19
C ASN A 104 -3.76 -11.17 -4.20
N THR A 105 -2.58 -10.60 -3.98
CA THR A 105 -1.43 -10.78 -4.85
C THR A 105 -0.78 -12.15 -4.61
N PRO A 106 -0.72 -13.05 -5.61
CA PRO A 106 -0.28 -14.43 -5.41
C PRO A 106 1.22 -14.57 -5.07
N PHE A 107 1.99 -13.51 -5.26
CA PHE A 107 3.42 -13.47 -5.04
C PHE A 107 3.81 -13.11 -3.60
N PHE A 108 2.83 -12.76 -2.76
CA PHE A 108 3.04 -12.35 -1.38
C PHE A 108 2.29 -13.29 -0.43
N HIS A 109 2.99 -13.80 0.56
CA HIS A 109 2.41 -14.67 1.59
C HIS A 109 2.32 -13.91 2.90
N LEU A 110 1.11 -13.71 3.41
CA LEU A 110 0.87 -13.06 4.70
C LEU A 110 1.57 -13.84 5.82
N LEU A 111 2.53 -13.19 6.50
CA LEU A 111 3.21 -13.73 7.67
C LEU A 111 2.49 -13.31 8.95
N THR A 112 2.29 -12.01 9.14
CA THR A 112 1.69 -11.44 10.34
C THR A 112 0.83 -10.24 10.00
N HIS A 113 -0.20 -10.05 10.81
CA HIS A 113 -0.97 -8.83 10.89
C HIS A 113 -1.11 -8.51 12.38
N ASP A 114 -0.56 -7.39 12.81
CA ASP A 114 -0.56 -6.96 14.19
C ASP A 114 -1.00 -5.50 14.31
N GLY A 115 -1.68 -5.19 15.42
CA GLY A 115 -2.29 -3.88 15.65
C GLY A 115 -2.12 -3.45 17.10
N ASN A 116 -1.85 -2.17 17.30
CA ASN A 116 -1.77 -1.54 18.61
C ASN A 116 -2.67 -0.32 18.61
N GLU A 117 -3.79 -0.42 19.31
CA GLU A 117 -4.71 0.66 19.55
C GLU A 117 -4.49 1.23 20.96
N ARG A 118 -4.43 2.56 21.07
CA ARG A 118 -4.16 3.25 22.32
C ARG A 118 -4.94 4.55 22.42
N PHE A 119 -5.34 4.86 23.64
CA PHE A 119 -5.83 6.18 24.02
C PHE A 119 -4.71 6.90 24.78
N PHE A 120 -4.49 8.16 24.43
CA PHE A 120 -3.55 9.05 25.09
C PHE A 120 -4.32 10.25 25.60
N GLU A 121 -4.12 10.57 26.88
CA GLU A 121 -4.67 11.77 27.50
C GLU A 121 -3.51 12.67 27.88
N GLY A 122 -3.37 13.79 27.18
CA GLY A 122 -2.30 14.74 27.47
C GLY A 122 -2.11 15.80 26.41
N LYS A 123 -1.26 16.78 26.74
CA LYS A 123 -0.85 17.86 25.83
C LYS A 123 0.59 17.69 25.33
N ASP A 124 1.29 16.64 25.78
CA ASP A 124 2.67 16.35 25.40
C ASP A 124 2.71 15.53 24.10
N TYR A 125 2.55 16.24 22.99
CA TYR A 125 2.50 15.64 21.66
C TYR A 125 3.80 14.95 21.25
N ASN A 126 4.94 15.37 21.80
CA ASN A 126 6.22 14.70 21.54
C ASN A 126 6.25 13.29 22.13
N LYS A 127 5.66 13.09 23.32
CA LYS A 127 5.53 11.74 23.89
C LYS A 127 4.62 10.86 23.05
N LEU A 128 3.50 11.39 22.57
CA LEU A 128 2.60 10.68 21.67
C LEU A 128 3.32 10.25 20.37
N ILE A 129 3.98 11.19 19.69
CA ILE A 129 4.72 10.90 18.45
C ILE A 129 5.81 9.85 18.69
N ASN A 130 6.58 9.97 19.77
CA ASN A 130 7.62 8.98 20.10
C ASN A 130 7.01 7.59 20.39
N SER A 131 5.83 7.54 21.02
CA SER A 131 5.11 6.28 21.27
C SER A 131 4.69 5.62 19.97
N ILE A 132 4.13 6.40 19.02
CA ILE A 132 3.74 5.89 17.70
C ILE A 132 4.96 5.38 16.93
N VAL A 133 6.04 6.18 16.84
CA VAL A 133 7.27 5.78 16.14
C VAL A 133 7.90 4.53 16.78
N GLY A 134 7.77 4.37 18.09
CA GLY A 134 8.24 3.17 18.81
C GLY A 134 7.56 1.87 18.36
N LEU A 135 6.38 1.94 17.75
CA LEU A 135 5.64 0.79 17.23
C LEU A 135 6.09 0.36 15.82
N TYR A 136 6.92 1.17 15.14
CA TYR A 136 7.48 0.87 13.82
C TYR A 136 8.74 0.00 13.95
N ASP A 137 8.53 -1.27 14.23
CA ASP A 137 9.57 -2.27 14.35
C ASP A 137 10.16 -2.68 12.97
N GLY A 138 11.40 -3.12 12.90
CA GLY A 138 12.04 -3.48 11.63
C GLY A 138 12.34 -2.31 10.67
N VAL A 139 12.02 -1.05 11.01
CA VAL A 139 12.44 0.15 10.26
C VAL A 139 13.80 0.65 10.76
N SER A 140 14.68 1.08 9.85
CA SER A 140 16.01 1.60 10.19
C SER A 140 15.92 2.85 11.07
N GLN A 141 16.97 3.17 11.84
CA GLN A 141 16.96 4.38 12.67
C GLN A 141 16.88 5.67 11.83
N GLN A 142 17.52 5.69 10.65
CA GLN A 142 17.48 6.82 9.73
C GLN A 142 16.06 7.04 9.18
N ASP A 143 15.33 5.96 8.90
CA ASP A 143 13.96 6.04 8.38
C ASP A 143 12.94 6.28 9.51
N LYS A 144 13.24 5.85 10.74
CA LYS A 144 12.49 6.26 11.94
C LYS A 144 12.48 7.78 12.15
N ASP A 145 13.57 8.48 11.81
CA ASP A 145 13.60 9.94 11.89
C ASP A 145 12.72 10.60 10.82
N LYS A 146 12.69 10.05 9.60
CA LYS A 146 11.76 10.51 8.54
C LYS A 146 10.30 10.25 8.92
N LEU A 147 10.01 9.05 9.44
CA LEU A 147 8.71 8.68 9.98
C LEU A 147 8.26 9.61 11.09
N LYS A 148 9.17 9.94 12.01
CA LYS A 148 8.89 10.87 13.10
C LYS A 148 8.45 12.23 12.60
N ASN A 149 9.04 12.72 11.50
CA ASN A 149 8.62 13.98 10.88
C ASN A 149 7.23 13.84 10.23
N ALA A 150 6.97 12.78 9.46
CA ALA A 150 5.67 12.56 8.85
C ALA A 150 4.53 12.38 9.88
N ILE A 151 4.78 11.63 10.95
CA ILE A 151 3.85 11.46 12.07
C ILE A 151 3.67 12.77 12.85
N ARG A 152 4.72 13.60 12.95
CA ARG A 152 4.60 14.95 13.53
C ARG A 152 3.70 15.85 12.69
N GLU A 153 3.91 15.91 11.38
CA GLU A 153 3.07 16.71 10.47
C GLU A 153 1.61 16.26 10.51
N MET A 154 1.39 14.96 10.60
CA MET A 154 0.06 14.37 10.81
C MET A 154 -0.58 14.84 12.11
N ALA A 155 0.16 14.72 13.21
CA ALA A 155 -0.27 15.14 14.52
C ALA A 155 -0.60 16.64 14.53
N GLU A 156 0.24 17.47 13.93
CA GLU A 156 0.01 18.92 13.79
C GLU A 156 -1.24 19.24 12.96
N ASN A 157 -1.51 18.51 11.87
CA ASN A 157 -2.74 18.67 11.09
C ASN A 157 -4.00 18.32 11.91
N VAL A 158 -3.94 17.26 12.72
CA VAL A 158 -5.04 16.89 13.63
C VAL A 158 -5.20 17.93 14.75
N PHE A 159 -4.10 18.42 15.32
CA PHE A 159 -4.12 19.27 16.53
C PHE A 159 -4.31 20.77 16.26
N SER A 160 -3.95 21.26 15.08
CA SER A 160 -4.08 22.69 14.71
C SER A 160 -5.53 23.13 14.52
N GLN A 161 -6.48 22.18 14.41
CA GLN A 161 -7.88 22.47 14.14
C GLN A 161 -8.70 22.44 15.44
N SER A 162 -8.50 23.47 16.28
CA SER A 162 -9.06 23.63 17.65
C SER A 162 -10.59 23.54 17.80
N HIS A 163 -11.35 23.34 16.72
CA HIS A 163 -12.81 23.35 16.69
C HIS A 163 -13.46 22.22 15.90
N ALA A 164 -12.68 21.36 15.23
CA ALA A 164 -13.23 20.21 14.51
C ALA A 164 -13.44 19.07 15.51
N LYS A 165 -14.70 18.73 15.80
CA LYS A 165 -15.00 17.44 16.42
C LYS A 165 -14.65 16.34 15.42
N ASP A 166 -13.93 15.32 15.89
CA ASP A 166 -13.84 14.00 15.26
C ASP A 166 -13.03 13.91 13.95
N LYS A 167 -11.97 14.71 13.79
CA LYS A 167 -11.06 14.56 12.64
C LYS A 167 -10.18 13.33 12.78
N LYS A 168 -10.19 12.44 11.79
CA LYS A 168 -9.33 11.25 11.69
C LYS A 168 -8.34 11.41 10.53
N THR A 169 -7.05 11.25 10.81
CA THR A 169 -6.00 11.25 9.78
C THR A 169 -5.31 9.90 9.73
N MET A 170 -4.93 9.48 8.53
CA MET A 170 -4.24 8.22 8.26
C MET A 170 -2.82 8.47 7.71
N PHE A 171 -1.89 7.62 8.11
CA PHE A 171 -0.57 7.46 7.52
C PHE A 171 -0.47 6.05 6.98
N SER A 172 0.10 5.89 5.80
CA SER A 172 0.54 4.59 5.32
C SER A 172 2.03 4.63 5.00
N GLN A 173 2.77 3.60 5.41
CA GLN A 173 4.11 3.37 4.93
C GLN A 173 4.20 1.96 4.38
N SER A 174 4.70 1.83 3.16
CA SER A 174 5.04 0.55 2.57
C SER A 174 6.55 0.41 2.50
N THR A 175 7.10 -0.65 3.08
CA THR A 175 8.54 -0.91 3.14
C THR A 175 8.84 -2.24 2.46
N ILE A 176 9.77 -2.22 1.51
CA ILE A 176 10.40 -3.44 1.00
C ILE A 176 11.64 -3.69 1.86
N ASP A 177 11.64 -4.79 2.60
CA ASP A 177 12.77 -5.23 3.39
C ASP A 177 13.56 -6.33 2.66
N TYR A 178 14.69 -5.90 2.12
CA TYR A 178 15.69 -6.70 1.42
C TYR A 178 16.97 -6.86 2.25
N SER A 179 16.90 -6.68 3.57
CA SER A 179 18.04 -6.96 4.47
C SER A 179 18.42 -8.44 4.47
N ASN A 180 17.47 -9.33 4.17
CA ASN A 180 17.69 -10.75 3.91
C ASN A 180 17.23 -11.11 2.48
N PRO A 181 18.13 -11.11 1.48
CA PRO A 181 17.80 -11.40 0.08
C PRO A 181 17.17 -12.78 -0.17
N GLU A 182 17.44 -13.77 0.71
CA GLU A 182 16.88 -15.12 0.59
C GLU A 182 15.41 -15.17 1.00
N ASN A 183 14.99 -14.28 1.91
CA ASN A 183 13.62 -14.19 2.41
C ASN A 183 13.19 -12.73 2.52
N PRO A 184 13.04 -12.03 1.38
CA PRO A 184 12.64 -10.64 1.41
C PRO A 184 11.21 -10.51 1.89
N THR A 185 10.92 -9.40 2.57
CA THR A 185 9.59 -9.14 3.12
C THR A 185 9.06 -7.78 2.70
N ILE A 186 7.74 -7.65 2.75
CA ILE A 186 7.05 -6.37 2.60
C ILE A 186 6.37 -6.08 3.92
N MET A 187 6.51 -4.86 4.40
CA MET A 187 5.81 -4.36 5.58
C MET A 187 4.91 -3.22 5.16
N ILE A 188 3.62 -3.31 5.43
CA ILE A 188 2.67 -2.21 5.26
C ILE A 188 2.27 -1.76 6.66
N TYR A 189 2.75 -0.58 7.02
CA TYR A 189 2.33 0.16 8.18
C TYR A 189 1.14 1.04 7.85
N TYR A 190 0.23 1.09 8.80
CA TYR A 190 -0.89 1.98 8.82
C TYR A 190 -0.92 2.65 10.19
N THR A 191 -1.06 3.98 10.23
CA THR A 191 -1.27 4.72 11.47
C THR A 191 -2.47 5.61 11.34
N ALA A 192 -3.45 5.44 12.22
CA ALA A 192 -4.55 6.35 12.35
C ALA A 192 -4.38 7.21 13.61
N LEU A 193 -4.75 8.48 13.50
CA LEU A 193 -4.75 9.42 14.61
C LEU A 193 -6.06 10.23 14.59
N ALA A 194 -6.70 10.33 15.74
CA ALA A 194 -7.88 11.17 15.96
C ALA A 194 -7.76 11.93 17.28
N MET A 195 -8.42 13.09 17.35
CA MET A 195 -8.51 13.88 18.58
C MET A 195 -9.95 14.32 18.79
N THR A 196 -10.44 14.14 20.01
CA THR A 196 -11.73 14.63 20.44
C THR A 196 -11.54 15.75 21.44
N HIS A 197 -12.17 16.90 21.16
CA HIS A 197 -12.23 18.03 22.08
C HIS A 197 -13.54 17.95 22.88
N ASP A 198 -13.46 17.62 24.18
CA ASP A 198 -14.61 17.79 25.07
C ASP A 198 -14.55 19.19 25.71
N LYS A 199 -15.53 20.04 25.36
CA LYS A 199 -15.72 21.37 25.94
C LYS A 199 -16.81 21.30 27.00
N ASN A 200 -16.47 20.76 28.17
CA ASN A 200 -17.29 20.92 29.37
C ASN A 200 -16.67 22.01 30.28
N GLY A 201 -17.41 23.11 30.44
CA GLY A 201 -17.01 24.39 31.02
C GLY A 201 -15.85 24.36 32.03
N LYS A 202 -14.78 25.11 31.69
CA LYS A 202 -13.54 25.43 32.45
C LYS A 202 -12.31 24.57 32.18
N SER A 203 -12.39 23.45 31.47
CA SER A 203 -11.18 22.76 30.98
C SER A 203 -11.46 22.01 29.69
N GLU A 204 -10.66 22.29 28.66
CA GLU A 204 -10.64 21.52 27.43
C GLU A 204 -9.84 20.24 27.68
N VAL A 205 -10.54 19.11 27.74
CA VAL A 205 -9.92 17.78 27.76
C VAL A 205 -9.77 17.34 26.32
N SER A 206 -8.53 17.11 25.92
CA SER A 206 -8.19 16.55 24.63
C SER A 206 -7.83 15.09 24.83
N THR A 207 -8.71 14.20 24.38
CA THR A 207 -8.40 12.77 24.31
C THR A 207 -7.93 12.48 22.90
N GLN A 208 -6.75 11.90 22.77
CA GLN A 208 -6.19 11.46 21.50
C GLN A 208 -6.32 9.94 21.39
N TRP A 209 -6.83 9.48 20.26
CA TRP A 209 -6.86 8.08 19.90
C TRP A 209 -5.85 7.86 18.78
N TYR A 210 -5.05 6.79 18.88
CA TYR A 210 -4.25 6.36 17.76
C TYR A 210 -4.22 4.85 17.64
N GLU A 211 -4.04 4.41 16.41
CA GLU A 211 -3.87 3.01 16.07
C GLU A 211 -2.67 2.88 15.14
N VAL A 212 -1.81 1.90 15.41
CA VAL A 212 -0.76 1.48 14.48
C VAL A 212 -1.01 0.02 14.12
N ARG A 213 -1.24 -0.25 12.85
CA ARG A 213 -1.30 -1.60 12.29
C ARG A 213 -0.07 -1.86 11.44
N ARG A 214 0.37 -3.11 11.44
CA ARG A 214 1.44 -3.62 10.61
C ARG A 214 1.00 -4.92 9.98
N THR A 215 1.09 -4.99 8.66
CA THR A 215 0.95 -6.23 7.92
C THR A 215 2.30 -6.58 7.30
N ARG A 216 2.74 -7.82 7.49
CA ARG A 216 4.01 -8.31 6.97
C ARG A 216 3.79 -9.49 6.03
N TYR A 217 4.43 -9.44 4.88
CA TYR A 217 4.37 -10.46 3.85
C TYR A 217 5.76 -11.02 3.55
N LEU A 218 5.85 -12.32 3.32
CA LEU A 218 6.99 -12.95 2.67
C LEU A 218 6.84 -12.82 1.15
N VAL A 219 7.91 -12.44 0.47
CA VAL A 219 7.96 -12.43 -0.99
C VAL A 219 8.28 -13.84 -1.50
N LEU A 220 7.41 -14.37 -2.36
CA LEU A 220 7.58 -15.67 -3.00
C LEU A 220 8.42 -15.53 -4.28
N SER A 221 9.71 -15.27 -4.10
CA SER A 221 10.66 -14.95 -5.18
C SER A 221 10.74 -16.02 -6.27
N SER A 222 10.58 -17.30 -5.91
CA SER A 222 10.53 -18.40 -6.88
C SER A 222 9.32 -18.29 -7.80
N LEU A 223 8.15 -17.95 -7.24
CA LEU A 223 6.91 -17.79 -7.98
C LEU A 223 6.98 -16.60 -8.93
N ILE A 224 7.55 -15.47 -8.48
CA ILE A 224 7.80 -14.30 -9.32
C ILE A 224 8.62 -14.69 -10.55
N ARG A 225 9.72 -15.43 -10.36
CA ARG A 225 10.55 -15.90 -11.48
C ARG A 225 9.82 -16.87 -12.40
N THR A 226 9.03 -17.79 -11.84
CA THR A 226 8.24 -18.75 -12.62
C THR A 226 7.24 -18.06 -13.54
N TYR A 227 6.63 -16.97 -13.09
CA TYR A 227 5.61 -16.20 -13.85
C TYR A 227 6.16 -14.88 -14.41
N ALA A 228 7.48 -14.80 -14.65
CA ALA A 228 8.15 -13.57 -15.07
C ALA A 228 7.60 -13.01 -16.39
N LYS A 229 7.24 -13.90 -17.32
CA LYS A 229 6.71 -13.53 -18.63
C LYS A 229 5.33 -12.91 -18.53
N GLU A 230 4.46 -13.49 -17.70
CA GLU A 230 3.11 -13.00 -17.42
C GLU A 230 3.17 -11.65 -16.71
N LEU A 231 4.02 -11.52 -15.69
CA LEU A 231 4.26 -10.26 -14.99
C LEU A 231 4.74 -9.15 -15.93
N ALA A 232 5.70 -9.46 -16.80
CA ALA A 232 6.18 -8.52 -17.82
C ALA A 232 5.14 -8.15 -18.88
N ALA A 233 4.13 -9.00 -19.10
CA ALA A 233 3.02 -8.67 -19.98
C ALA A 233 2.06 -7.67 -19.33
N ILE A 234 1.90 -7.71 -18.00
CA ILE A 234 1.08 -6.75 -17.24
C ILE A 234 1.70 -5.35 -17.24
N ASP A 235 3.04 -5.25 -17.24
CA ASP A 235 3.74 -3.95 -17.35
C ASP A 235 3.45 -3.21 -18.66
N LYS A 236 3.09 -3.93 -19.71
CA LYS A 236 2.82 -3.35 -21.02
C LYS A 236 1.40 -2.79 -21.02
N GLN A 237 1.28 -1.48 -21.14
CA GLN A 237 -0.01 -0.87 -21.44
C GLN A 237 -0.43 -1.20 -22.87
N THR A 238 -1.71 -1.48 -23.07
CA THR A 238 -2.29 -1.47 -24.42
C THR A 238 -2.21 -0.05 -24.99
N ILE A 239 -2.16 0.09 -26.31
CA ILE A 239 -2.17 1.41 -26.97
C ILE A 239 -3.36 2.25 -26.47
N ILE A 240 -4.53 1.64 -26.30
CA ILE A 240 -5.72 2.30 -25.75
C ILE A 240 -5.50 2.77 -24.30
N GLY A 241 -4.89 1.94 -23.46
CA GLY A 241 -4.52 2.33 -22.09
C GLY A 241 -3.55 3.50 -22.07
N TRP A 242 -2.53 3.46 -22.93
CA TRP A 242 -1.57 4.54 -23.10
C TRP A 242 -2.22 5.85 -23.55
N THR A 243 -3.16 5.79 -24.51
CA THR A 243 -3.87 6.98 -25.00
C THR A 243 -4.82 7.58 -23.95
N LYS A 244 -5.48 6.76 -23.12
CA LYS A 244 -6.34 7.24 -22.02
C LYS A 244 -5.54 7.96 -20.93
N ASP A 245 -4.42 7.38 -20.53
CA ASP A 245 -3.52 7.97 -19.52
C ASP A 245 -2.78 9.22 -20.03
N SER A 246 -2.75 9.44 -21.35
CA SER A 246 -2.13 10.60 -22.01
C SER A 246 -3.07 11.80 -22.17
N THR A 247 -4.31 11.72 -21.66
CA THR A 247 -5.21 12.88 -21.65
C THR A 247 -4.90 13.80 -20.45
N SER A 248 -4.74 15.09 -20.72
CA SER A 248 -4.47 16.09 -19.68
C SER A 248 -5.66 16.22 -18.72
N GLN A 249 -5.41 16.36 -17.42
CA GLN A 249 -6.46 16.71 -16.44
C GLN A 249 -7.23 17.95 -16.91
N LYS A 250 -8.56 17.89 -16.84
CA LYS A 250 -9.43 19.04 -17.09
C LYS A 250 -9.12 20.13 -16.06
N GLN A 251 -8.35 21.15 -16.46
CA GLN A 251 -8.24 22.35 -15.64
C GLN A 251 -9.50 23.21 -15.80
N PRO A 252 -10.04 23.82 -14.72
CA PRO A 252 -11.29 24.58 -14.76
C PRO A 252 -11.32 25.75 -15.76
N ASN A 253 -10.17 26.14 -16.34
CA ASN A 253 -10.02 27.28 -17.25
C ASN A 253 -9.15 26.98 -18.49
N ALA A 254 -8.94 25.71 -18.85
CA ALA A 254 -8.14 25.39 -20.04
C ALA A 254 -8.89 25.80 -21.33
N LYS A 255 -8.27 26.68 -22.14
CA LYS A 255 -8.83 27.11 -23.44
C LYS A 255 -8.78 26.02 -24.51
N PHE A 256 -7.98 24.97 -24.31
CA PHE A 256 -7.84 23.86 -25.23
C PHE A 256 -7.69 22.56 -24.43
N GLU A 257 -8.51 21.58 -24.75
CA GLU A 257 -8.41 20.20 -24.25
C GLU A 257 -7.79 19.36 -25.37
N LEU A 258 -6.67 18.70 -25.10
CA LEU A 258 -6.08 17.75 -26.05
C LEU A 258 -6.84 16.44 -25.95
N CYS A 259 -7.88 16.30 -26.76
CA CYS A 259 -8.60 15.05 -26.92
C CYS A 259 -7.95 14.23 -28.04
N PHE A 260 -7.41 13.05 -27.69
CA PHE A 260 -7.13 12.05 -28.71
C PHE A 260 -8.47 11.41 -29.13
N PRO A 261 -8.77 11.31 -30.43
CA PRO A 261 -9.99 10.68 -30.88
C PRO A 261 -10.02 9.22 -30.42
N GLU A 262 -11.18 8.79 -29.93
CA GLU A 262 -11.42 7.41 -29.56
C GLU A 262 -11.26 6.54 -30.83
N LEU A 263 -10.26 5.66 -30.84
CA LEU A 263 -10.06 4.74 -31.95
C LEU A 263 -11.18 3.71 -31.93
N ALA A 264 -12.24 3.98 -32.70
CA ALA A 264 -13.20 2.96 -33.08
C ALA A 264 -12.49 1.95 -33.96
N TYR A 265 -12.42 0.70 -33.52
CA TYR A 265 -12.07 -0.40 -34.42
C TYR A 265 -13.34 -1.13 -34.84
N GLU A 266 -13.60 -1.12 -36.14
CA GLU A 266 -14.39 -2.16 -36.79
C GLU A 266 -13.62 -3.48 -36.64
N THR A 267 -14.30 -4.48 -36.08
CA THR A 267 -13.82 -5.86 -36.00
C THR A 267 -13.61 -6.41 -37.41
N VAL A 268 -12.40 -6.91 -37.69
CA VAL A 268 -12.12 -7.86 -38.78
C VAL A 268 -11.57 -9.13 -38.16
#